data_AF-J2SIK9-F1
#
_entry.id   AF-J2SIK9-F1
#
_cell.length_a   1.000
_cell.length_b   1.000
_cell.length_c   1.000
_cell.angle_alpha   90.00
_cell.angle_beta   90.00
_cell.angle_gamma   90.00
#
_symmetry.space_group_name_H-M   'P 1'
#
loop_
_entity.id
_entity.type
_entity.pdbx_description
1 polymer ?
#
loop_
_entity_poly.entity_id
_entity_poly.type
_entity_poly.pdbx_seq_one_letter_code
_entity_poly.pdbx_strand_id
1 'polypeptide(L)'
;MLKYLICFILSILLISCNNEELGKNNTSVDLEQVKKDLELNKFSNVNIAENVAVNWENIKETEKSNFKITEISAYEKSISTLESDFLQNHLKYQIVTIESEGQLYSYFVEVYTNKGSNVYPETITKLNDFTGTLNVFLLNGENLGSVAIYKGKARNISENNNLNVLEESINAFATKSDATNKMPQCGGNYTVIIDQTISRYDVWTVGDRIVAINYVGTTTTRTSSIMPFPCDGSNNKEDILNQRLEFYNYKNGSGGSTSAPTSAQIAAALEEQIDGSQLDPCTKAVLEKLKNLTQNDIANIFEKFGVPINGTYTLKIVIGTTSMTVALADTRRVSKNNYLITISEPYLKGTENNQRPPTDLAIAAIVIHEIIHAHFFALYDDFHNNGNICAYDNYDCLFMEYASKNFEGTTDPQHSQMFENYIDVMANALQEFQTGIPVSNTGKADLFYHDLALSTMTGTQIFKDRYPLDYSAPNYEERRRIVNNRTAEDKNITIDDAENGKYIPKGKSCTN
;
A
#
# COMPACT_ATOMS: atom_id res chain seq x y z
N MET A 1 -89.20 18.78 18.96
CA MET A 1 -88.65 17.42 18.76
C MET A 1 -87.23 17.51 18.17
N LEU A 2 -86.35 18.31 18.80
CA LEU A 2 -84.97 18.58 18.35
C LEU A 2 -84.04 18.92 19.53
N LYS A 3 -84.33 18.40 20.72
CA LYS A 3 -83.48 18.56 21.92
C LYS A 3 -83.02 17.23 22.52
N TYR A 4 -83.54 16.09 22.04
CA TYR A 4 -83.12 14.75 22.49
C TYR A 4 -82.14 14.06 21.54
N LEU A 5 -81.86 14.62 20.35
CA LEU A 5 -80.88 14.06 19.42
C LEU A 5 -79.43 14.48 19.74
N ILE A 6 -79.23 15.58 20.47
CA ILE A 6 -77.90 16.10 20.80
C ILE A 6 -77.29 15.43 22.06
N CYS A 7 -78.11 14.90 22.97
CA CYS A 7 -77.60 14.16 24.14
C CYS A 7 -77.19 12.71 23.83
N PHE A 8 -77.64 12.12 22.71
CA PHE A 8 -77.30 10.73 22.37
C PHE A 8 -75.98 10.62 21.59
N ILE A 9 -75.51 11.70 20.95
CA ILE A 9 -74.21 11.72 20.25
C ILE A 9 -73.05 12.04 21.21
N LEU A 10 -73.32 12.71 22.33
CA LEU A 10 -72.28 12.98 23.35
C LEU A 10 -71.96 11.77 24.25
N SER A 11 -72.76 10.70 24.18
CA SER A 11 -72.58 9.49 25.00
C SER A 11 -71.79 8.37 24.29
N ILE A 12 -71.48 8.54 22.99
CA ILE A 12 -70.69 7.56 22.20
C ILE A 12 -69.20 7.99 22.10
N LEU A 13 -68.84 9.18 22.57
CA LEU A 13 -67.45 9.67 22.61
C LEU A 13 -66.68 9.32 23.90
N LEU A 14 -67.28 8.57 24.83
CA LEU A 14 -66.64 8.16 26.10
C LEU A 14 -66.38 6.66 26.22
N ILE A 15 -66.54 5.88 25.14
CA ILE A 15 -66.16 4.45 25.09
C ILE A 15 -65.31 4.20 23.84
N SER A 16 -64.22 4.94 23.74
CA SER A 16 -63.04 4.52 23.00
C SER A 16 -61.84 4.65 23.94
N CYS A 17 -61.90 3.94 25.08
CA CYS A 17 -60.71 3.28 25.60
C CYS A 17 -60.35 2.21 24.56
N ASN A 18 -59.78 2.64 23.43
CA ASN A 18 -58.82 1.80 22.76
C ASN A 18 -57.78 1.53 23.84
N ASN A 19 -57.52 0.25 24.07
CA ASN A 19 -56.26 -0.18 24.65
C ASN A 19 -55.18 0.60 23.87
N GLU A 20 -54.67 1.68 24.46
CA GLU A 20 -53.25 1.90 24.43
C GLU A 20 -52.71 0.57 24.94
N GLU A 21 -52.33 -0.29 23.98
CA GLU A 21 -51.09 -1.00 24.15
C GLU A 21 -50.15 0.03 24.79
N LEU A 22 -50.00 -0.11 26.12
CA LEU A 22 -48.74 0.13 26.80
C LEU A 22 -47.73 -0.71 26.01
N GLY A 23 -47.39 -0.18 24.83
CA GLY A 23 -46.19 -0.52 24.11
C GLY A 23 -45.16 -0.42 25.20
N LYS A 24 -44.54 -1.56 25.47
CA LYS A 24 -43.29 -1.57 26.20
C LYS A 24 -42.43 -0.53 25.48
N ASN A 25 -42.39 0.68 26.03
CA ASN A 25 -41.29 1.61 25.82
C ASN A 25 -40.12 0.89 26.46
N ASN A 26 -39.64 -0.14 25.76
CA ASN A 26 -38.37 -0.75 26.01
C ASN A 26 -37.42 0.44 25.95
N THR A 27 -36.82 0.71 27.08
CA THR A 27 -35.73 1.65 27.34
C THR A 27 -34.51 1.24 26.52
N SER A 28 -34.66 1.02 25.21
CA SER A 28 -33.53 0.91 24.31
C SER A 28 -32.85 2.26 24.35
N VAL A 29 -31.55 2.25 24.62
CA VAL A 29 -30.71 3.44 24.49
C VAL A 29 -31.10 4.17 23.21
N ASP A 30 -31.36 5.48 23.32
CA ASP A 30 -31.65 6.31 22.16
C ASP A 30 -30.40 6.38 21.29
N LEU A 31 -30.29 5.42 20.37
CA LEU A 31 -29.14 5.25 19.49
C LEU A 31 -28.95 6.48 18.61
N GLU A 32 -30.02 7.20 18.28
CA GLU A 32 -29.94 8.44 17.52
C GLU A 32 -29.29 9.56 18.34
N GLN A 33 -29.57 9.60 19.65
CA GLN A 33 -28.88 10.52 20.56
C GLN A 33 -27.40 10.15 20.69
N VAL A 34 -27.04 8.87 20.85
CA VAL A 34 -25.63 8.43 20.90
C VAL A 34 -24.87 8.75 19.60
N LYS A 35 -25.49 8.53 18.44
CA LYS A 35 -24.92 8.94 17.14
C LYS A 35 -24.71 10.44 17.03
N LYS A 36 -25.67 11.23 17.54
CA LYS A 36 -25.61 12.69 17.53
C LYS A 36 -24.52 13.24 18.45
N ASP A 37 -24.31 12.59 19.59
CA ASP A 37 -23.31 13.02 20.59
C ASP A 37 -21.88 12.59 20.25
N LEU A 38 -21.72 11.59 19.38
CA LEU A 38 -20.40 11.13 18.94
C LEU A 38 -19.79 12.08 17.90
N GLU A 39 -18.76 12.80 18.33
CA GLU A 39 -18.01 13.76 17.51
C GLU A 39 -16.56 13.29 17.35
N LEU A 40 -16.34 12.20 16.60
CA LEU A 40 -14.99 11.60 16.40
C LEU A 40 -13.94 12.64 16.00
N ASN A 41 -14.29 13.59 15.14
CA ASN A 41 -13.39 14.66 14.68
C ASN A 41 -12.91 15.63 15.77
N LYS A 42 -13.48 15.61 16.98
CA LYS A 42 -13.04 16.44 18.12
C LYS A 42 -12.06 15.72 19.04
N PHE A 43 -11.80 14.43 18.86
CA PHE A 43 -10.84 13.70 19.67
C PHE A 43 -9.42 14.23 19.41
N SER A 44 -8.67 14.48 20.47
CA SER A 44 -7.28 14.93 20.38
C SER A 44 -6.33 13.84 19.87
N ASN A 45 -6.70 12.58 20.04
CA ASN A 45 -6.03 11.44 19.44
C ASN A 45 -6.43 11.33 17.97
N VAL A 46 -5.49 11.61 17.06
CA VAL A 46 -5.77 11.66 15.62
C VAL A 46 -6.12 10.27 15.06
N ASN A 47 -5.65 9.19 15.68
CA ASN A 47 -6.06 7.84 15.30
C ASN A 47 -7.57 7.65 15.53
N ILE A 48 -8.08 8.06 16.68
CA ILE A 48 -9.53 8.02 16.95
C ILE A 48 -10.28 8.96 15.99
N ALA A 49 -9.79 10.17 15.80
CA ALA A 49 -10.48 11.20 15.03
C ALA A 49 -10.60 10.89 13.54
N GLU A 50 -9.57 10.30 12.93
CA GLU A 50 -9.49 10.12 11.48
C GLU A 50 -9.60 8.64 11.07
N ASN A 51 -9.10 7.69 11.88
CA ASN A 51 -8.95 6.28 11.51
C ASN A 51 -9.98 5.33 12.15
N VAL A 52 -10.73 5.72 13.18
CA VAL A 52 -11.75 4.84 13.79
C VAL A 52 -13.12 5.01 13.11
N ALA A 53 -13.84 3.90 12.99
CA ALA A 53 -15.24 3.82 12.55
C ALA A 53 -16.07 3.02 13.57
N VAL A 54 -17.36 3.36 13.69
CA VAL A 54 -18.31 2.68 14.58
C VAL A 54 -19.21 1.76 13.76
N ASN A 55 -19.36 0.51 14.21
CA ASN A 55 -20.30 -0.44 13.62
C ASN A 55 -21.63 -0.38 14.37
N TRP A 56 -22.55 0.44 13.85
CA TRP A 56 -23.90 0.63 14.40
C TRP A 56 -24.84 -0.56 14.21
N GLU A 57 -24.43 -1.60 13.48
CA GLU A 57 -25.23 -2.81 13.27
C GLU A 57 -24.98 -3.85 14.36
N ASN A 58 -23.83 -3.79 15.04
CA ASN A 58 -23.42 -4.74 16.06
C ASN A 58 -23.60 -4.13 17.46
N ILE A 59 -24.85 -4.12 17.92
CA ILE A 59 -25.24 -3.61 19.24
C ILE A 59 -25.49 -4.79 20.17
N LYS A 60 -24.81 -4.80 21.31
CA LYS A 60 -25.04 -5.78 22.38
C LYS A 60 -25.66 -5.08 23.56
N GLU A 61 -26.80 -5.59 24.03
CA GLU A 61 -27.43 -5.14 25.26
C GLU A 61 -27.26 -6.21 26.33
N THR A 62 -26.92 -5.80 27.55
CA THR A 62 -26.82 -6.69 28.70
C THR A 62 -27.35 -5.98 29.94
N GLU A 63 -28.19 -6.65 30.70
CA GLU A 63 -28.70 -6.16 31.98
C GLU A 63 -28.11 -7.00 33.12
N LYS A 64 -27.60 -6.32 34.15
CA LYS A 64 -27.14 -6.97 35.38
C LYS A 64 -27.28 -6.03 36.57
N SER A 65 -27.90 -6.52 37.64
CA SER A 65 -28.19 -5.72 38.83
C SER A 65 -29.01 -4.47 38.47
N ASN A 66 -28.51 -3.27 38.74
CA ASN A 66 -29.10 -1.97 38.42
C ASN A 66 -28.53 -1.34 37.14
N PHE A 67 -27.72 -2.09 36.38
CA PHE A 67 -27.10 -1.60 35.14
C PHE A 67 -27.80 -2.18 33.93
N LYS A 68 -28.15 -1.31 32.99
CA LYS A 68 -28.44 -1.66 31.61
C LYS A 68 -27.33 -1.13 30.73
N ILE A 69 -26.61 -2.03 30.08
CA ILE A 69 -25.40 -1.74 29.32
C ILE A 69 -25.67 -1.98 27.84
N THR A 70 -25.41 -0.98 27.02
CA THR A 70 -25.43 -1.06 25.57
C THR A 70 -24.02 -0.85 25.04
N GLU A 71 -23.56 -1.76 24.20
CA GLU A 71 -22.20 -1.81 23.71
C GLU A 71 -22.19 -1.83 22.19
N ILE A 72 -21.41 -0.95 21.59
CA ILE A 72 -21.32 -0.78 20.14
C ILE A 72 -19.86 -0.93 19.73
N SER A 73 -19.58 -1.89 18.86
CA SER A 73 -18.20 -2.14 18.41
C SER A 73 -17.67 -0.97 17.56
N ALA A 74 -16.40 -0.63 17.74
CA ALA A 74 -15.67 0.30 16.88
C ALA A 74 -14.35 -0.33 16.43
N TYR A 75 -13.86 0.05 15.25
CA TYR A 75 -12.70 -0.57 14.62
C TYR A 75 -11.89 0.47 13.83
N GLU A 76 -10.61 0.18 13.62
CA GLU A 76 -9.76 0.99 12.78
C GLU A 76 -10.00 0.66 11.31
N LYS A 77 -10.15 1.69 10.47
CA LYS A 77 -10.23 1.56 9.01
C LYS A 77 -8.91 0.98 8.47
N SER A 78 -7.78 1.43 9.05
CA SER A 78 -6.45 0.91 8.81
C SER A 78 -5.84 0.43 10.13
N ILE A 79 -5.54 -0.86 10.23
CA ILE A 79 -5.04 -1.47 11.47
C ILE A 79 -3.71 -0.82 11.88
N SER A 80 -3.68 -0.25 13.08
CA SER A 80 -2.45 0.22 13.71
C SER A 80 -1.72 -0.93 14.40
N THR A 81 -0.39 -0.82 14.48
CA THR A 81 0.44 -1.77 15.23
C THR A 81 1.13 -1.08 16.39
N LEU A 82 1.13 -1.75 17.55
CA LEU A 82 1.82 -1.31 18.75
C LEU A 82 3.13 -2.07 18.92
N GLU A 83 4.24 -1.33 18.92
CA GLU A 83 5.54 -1.84 19.30
C GLU A 83 5.70 -1.71 20.82
N SER A 84 5.39 -2.79 21.53
CA SER A 84 5.56 -2.86 22.99
C SER A 84 6.02 -4.24 23.42
N ASP A 85 6.90 -4.27 24.41
CA ASP A 85 7.30 -5.49 25.09
C ASP A 85 6.17 -6.04 25.98
N PHE A 86 5.25 -5.17 26.38
CA PHE A 86 4.29 -5.41 27.44
C PHE A 86 2.84 -5.46 26.96
N LEU A 87 2.47 -4.68 25.95
CA LEU A 87 1.13 -4.62 25.40
C LEU A 87 0.98 -5.49 24.14
N GLN A 88 -0.24 -5.92 23.84
CA GLN A 88 -0.55 -6.55 22.57
C GLN A 88 -0.41 -5.54 21.43
N ASN A 89 -0.08 -6.03 20.24
CA ASN A 89 0.25 -5.20 19.10
C ASN A 89 -0.97 -4.53 18.42
N HIS A 90 -2.19 -4.69 18.92
CA HIS A 90 -3.40 -4.12 18.31
C HIS A 90 -4.29 -3.47 19.37
N LEU A 91 -4.81 -2.29 19.04
CA LEU A 91 -5.78 -1.57 19.85
C LEU A 91 -7.21 -2.03 19.52
N LYS A 92 -8.10 -1.91 20.50
CA LYS A 92 -9.54 -2.15 20.33
C LYS A 92 -10.32 -0.92 20.76
N TYR A 93 -11.48 -0.71 20.14
CA TYR A 93 -12.33 0.45 20.39
C TYR A 93 -13.77 0.02 20.63
N GLN A 94 -14.47 0.76 21.47
CA GLN A 94 -15.87 0.46 21.78
C GLN A 94 -16.60 1.71 22.29
N ILE A 95 -17.88 1.84 21.96
CA ILE A 95 -18.78 2.73 22.68
C ILE A 95 -19.53 1.92 23.73
N VAL A 96 -19.55 2.42 24.95
CA VAL A 96 -20.24 1.80 26.08
C VAL A 96 -21.21 2.83 26.65
N THR A 97 -22.49 2.50 26.63
CA THR A 97 -23.55 3.27 27.28
C THR A 97 -24.09 2.49 28.45
N ILE A 98 -24.18 3.12 29.62
CA ILE A 98 -24.64 2.52 30.87
C ILE A 98 -25.78 3.36 31.41
N GLU A 99 -26.95 2.76 31.58
CA GLU A 99 -28.04 3.33 32.35
C GLU A 99 -27.97 2.78 33.78
N SER A 100 -27.89 3.69 34.76
CA SER A 100 -27.88 3.37 36.19
C SER A 100 -28.71 4.41 36.93
N GLU A 101 -29.63 3.96 37.79
CA GLU A 101 -30.51 4.83 38.60
C GLU A 101 -31.30 5.87 37.77
N GLY A 102 -31.63 5.53 36.52
CA GLY A 102 -32.34 6.42 35.59
C GLY A 102 -31.46 7.50 34.95
N GLN A 103 -30.14 7.47 35.17
CA GLN A 103 -29.17 8.33 34.50
C GLN A 103 -28.39 7.54 33.44
N LEU A 104 -28.20 8.14 32.27
CA LEU A 104 -27.45 7.58 31.15
C LEU A 104 -26.03 8.13 31.12
N TYR A 105 -25.05 7.23 30.99
CA TYR A 105 -23.63 7.55 30.85
C TYR A 105 -23.10 6.92 29.58
N SER A 106 -22.43 7.70 28.73
CA SER A 106 -21.90 7.21 27.45
C SER A 106 -20.42 7.51 27.32
N TYR A 107 -19.65 6.47 26.98
CA TYR A 107 -18.20 6.51 26.89
C TYR A 107 -17.74 6.01 25.52
N PHE A 108 -16.69 6.62 25.00
CA PHE A 108 -15.85 6.02 23.97
C PHE A 108 -14.58 5.47 24.63
N VAL A 109 -14.24 4.22 24.34
CA VAL A 109 -13.18 3.49 25.04
C VAL A 109 -12.14 2.99 24.04
N GLU A 110 -10.87 3.29 24.34
CA GLU A 110 -9.68 2.74 23.67
C GLU A 110 -9.02 1.73 24.62
N VAL A 111 -8.80 0.51 24.15
CA VAL A 111 -8.39 -0.63 24.99
C VAL A 111 -6.95 -1.02 24.72
N TYR A 112 -6.15 -1.01 25.78
CA TYR A 112 -4.77 -1.49 25.80
C TYR A 112 -4.72 -2.84 26.52
N THR A 113 -4.44 -3.91 25.77
CA THR A 113 -4.41 -5.27 26.32
C THR A 113 -2.97 -5.66 26.67
N ASN A 114 -2.75 -6.29 27.82
CA ASN A 114 -1.42 -6.80 28.17
C ASN A 114 -1.06 -8.02 27.30
N LYS A 115 0.20 -8.16 26.91
CA LYS A 115 0.72 -9.22 26.03
C LYS A 115 0.50 -10.63 26.59
N GLY A 116 0.46 -10.78 27.91
CA GLY A 116 0.15 -12.03 28.61
C GLY A 116 -1.33 -12.23 28.96
N SER A 117 -2.20 -11.27 28.63
CA SER A 117 -3.64 -11.36 28.87
C SER A 117 -4.38 -11.98 27.69
N ASN A 118 -5.58 -12.49 27.94
CA ASN A 118 -6.55 -12.76 26.88
C ASN A 118 -6.86 -11.48 26.10
N VAL A 119 -7.08 -11.64 24.79
CA VAL A 119 -7.53 -10.57 23.89
C VAL A 119 -8.84 -9.97 24.41
N TYR A 120 -9.00 -8.65 24.29
CA TYR A 120 -10.24 -7.98 24.68
C TYR A 120 -11.44 -8.61 23.96
N PRO A 121 -12.47 -9.09 24.69
CA PRO A 121 -13.58 -9.86 24.11
C PRO A 121 -14.63 -9.00 23.40
N GLU A 122 -14.34 -7.73 23.14
CA GLU A 122 -15.27 -6.75 22.55
C GLU A 122 -16.56 -6.63 23.39
N THR A 123 -16.39 -6.70 24.71
CA THR A 123 -17.41 -6.41 25.71
C THR A 123 -16.80 -6.21 27.10
N ILE A 124 -17.32 -5.24 27.85
CA ILE A 124 -16.96 -5.02 29.25
C ILE A 124 -17.59 -6.04 30.21
N THR A 125 -18.52 -6.86 29.73
CA THR A 125 -19.29 -7.81 30.55
C THR A 125 -18.64 -9.20 30.67
N LYS A 126 -17.57 -9.48 29.91
CA LYS A 126 -16.92 -10.80 29.86
C LYS A 126 -15.41 -10.74 30.13
N LEU A 127 -15.01 -9.99 31.12
CA LEU A 127 -13.60 -9.68 31.39
C LEU A 127 -12.90 -10.64 32.38
N ASN A 128 -13.47 -11.79 32.73
CA ASN A 128 -13.02 -12.64 33.85
C ASN A 128 -11.52 -13.03 33.87
N ASP A 129 -10.84 -13.03 32.73
CA ASP A 129 -9.40 -13.30 32.61
C ASP A 129 -8.63 -12.19 31.87
N PHE A 130 -9.30 -11.07 31.62
CA PHE A 130 -8.72 -9.93 30.93
C PHE A 130 -7.91 -9.07 31.92
N THR A 131 -6.73 -8.65 31.47
CA THR A 131 -5.87 -7.68 32.14
C THR A 131 -5.40 -6.66 31.11
N GLY A 132 -5.63 -5.37 31.42
CA GLY A 132 -5.35 -4.27 30.52
C GLY A 132 -5.84 -2.95 31.08
N THR A 133 -5.86 -1.92 30.24
CA THR A 133 -6.30 -0.58 30.60
C THR A 133 -7.28 -0.04 29.57
N LEU A 134 -8.34 0.61 30.05
CA LEU A 134 -9.27 1.37 29.23
C LEU A 134 -8.88 2.84 29.31
N ASN A 135 -8.57 3.47 28.19
CA ASN A 135 -8.49 4.93 28.07
C ASN A 135 -9.88 5.44 27.65
N VAL A 136 -10.46 6.34 28.46
CA VAL A 136 -11.90 6.60 28.43
C VAL A 136 -12.17 8.07 28.08
N PHE A 137 -13.09 8.27 27.14
CA PHE A 137 -13.47 9.58 26.63
C PHE A 137 -14.98 9.77 26.72
N LEU A 138 -15.41 11.02 26.83
CA LEU A 138 -16.77 11.40 26.46
C LEU A 138 -16.93 11.34 24.93
N LEU A 139 -18.17 11.21 24.47
CA LEU A 139 -18.47 11.13 23.03
C LEU A 139 -18.08 12.40 22.24
N ASN A 140 -17.90 13.52 22.93
CA ASN A 140 -17.42 14.80 22.37
C ASN A 140 -15.88 14.89 22.26
N GLY A 141 -15.13 13.83 22.65
CA GLY A 141 -13.68 13.76 22.58
C GLY A 141 -12.92 14.19 23.85
N GLU A 142 -13.60 14.64 24.91
CA GLU A 142 -12.96 14.96 26.19
C GLU A 142 -12.41 13.69 26.85
N ASN A 143 -11.11 13.68 27.18
CA ASN A 143 -10.48 12.55 27.87
C ASN A 143 -10.81 12.59 29.37
N LEU A 144 -11.49 11.55 29.86
CA LEU A 144 -11.88 11.42 31.27
C LEU A 144 -10.80 10.75 32.13
N GLY A 145 -9.84 10.08 31.52
CA GLY A 145 -8.77 9.33 32.18
C GLY A 145 -8.82 7.86 31.80
N SER A 146 -8.58 6.99 32.78
CA SER A 146 -8.42 5.57 32.53
C SER A 146 -9.04 4.69 33.62
N VAL A 147 -9.36 3.46 33.25
CA VAL A 147 -9.81 2.39 34.15
C VAL A 147 -8.90 1.17 33.94
N ALA A 148 -8.19 0.75 35.00
CA ALA A 148 -7.37 -0.46 34.96
C ALA A 148 -8.26 -1.69 35.18
N ILE A 149 -7.99 -2.77 34.45
CA ILE A 149 -8.64 -4.06 34.64
C ILE A 149 -7.58 -5.12 34.95
N TYR A 150 -7.78 -5.87 36.03
CA TYR A 150 -6.92 -6.99 36.40
C TYR A 150 -7.76 -8.23 36.69
N LYS A 151 -7.63 -9.23 35.82
CA LYS A 151 -8.41 -10.48 35.88
C LYS A 151 -9.90 -10.20 36.10
N GLY A 152 -10.43 -9.30 35.28
CA GLY A 152 -11.83 -8.89 35.27
C GLY A 152 -12.28 -7.92 36.34
N LYS A 153 -11.43 -7.56 37.32
CA LYS A 153 -11.74 -6.51 38.29
C LYS A 153 -11.26 -5.16 37.76
N ALA A 154 -12.16 -4.18 37.73
CA ALA A 154 -11.86 -2.82 37.33
C ALA A 154 -11.52 -1.93 38.53
N ARG A 155 -10.71 -0.89 38.28
CA ARG A 155 -10.47 0.23 39.18
C ARG A 155 -10.33 1.53 38.40
N ASN A 156 -11.06 2.57 38.82
CA ASN A 156 -10.83 3.93 38.40
C ASN A 156 -9.50 4.42 38.98
N ILE A 157 -8.55 4.66 38.09
CA ILE A 157 -7.15 4.99 38.38
C ILE A 157 -6.86 6.47 38.15
N SER A 158 -7.75 7.18 37.46
CA SER A 158 -7.66 8.62 37.24
C SER A 158 -8.36 9.44 38.30
N GLU A 159 -9.04 8.78 39.25
CA GLU A 159 -9.80 9.43 40.34
C GLU A 159 -10.88 10.40 39.82
N ASN A 160 -11.29 10.25 38.56
CA ASN A 160 -12.36 11.04 37.96
C ASN A 160 -13.69 10.37 38.28
N ASN A 161 -14.54 11.02 39.07
CA ASN A 161 -15.83 10.47 39.50
C ASN A 161 -16.74 10.05 38.34
N ASN A 162 -16.57 10.63 37.15
CA ASN A 162 -17.33 10.24 35.96
C ASN A 162 -17.04 8.81 35.50
N LEU A 163 -15.95 8.19 35.95
CA LEU A 163 -15.59 6.81 35.62
C LEU A 163 -16.08 5.77 36.64
N ASN A 164 -16.64 6.21 37.77
CA ASN A 164 -17.07 5.29 38.84
C ASN A 164 -18.18 4.35 38.35
N VAL A 165 -19.14 4.85 37.56
CA VAL A 165 -20.23 4.03 37.00
C VAL A 165 -19.68 2.96 36.04
N LEU A 166 -18.66 3.31 35.24
CA LEU A 166 -18.00 2.34 34.37
C LEU A 166 -17.27 1.26 35.18
N GLU A 167 -16.49 1.66 36.19
CA GLU A 167 -15.82 0.72 37.11
C GLU A 167 -16.82 -0.22 37.80
N GLU A 168 -17.86 0.33 38.43
CA GLU A 168 -18.87 -0.43 39.16
C GLU A 168 -19.62 -1.41 38.24
N SER A 169 -19.95 -0.96 37.02
CA SER A 169 -20.62 -1.82 36.03
C SER A 169 -19.74 -3.00 35.61
N ILE A 170 -18.44 -2.80 35.35
CA ILE A 170 -17.50 -3.90 35.04
C ILE A 170 -17.40 -4.86 36.24
N ASN A 171 -17.23 -4.31 37.44
CA ASN A 171 -17.10 -5.09 38.66
C ASN A 171 -18.36 -5.89 39.01
N ALA A 172 -19.54 -5.49 38.53
CA ALA A 172 -20.75 -6.29 38.65
C ALA A 172 -20.64 -7.63 37.89
N PHE A 173 -19.82 -7.71 36.83
CA PHE A 173 -19.58 -8.94 36.05
C PHE A 173 -18.40 -9.77 36.52
N ALA A 174 -17.50 -9.18 37.31
CA ALA A 174 -16.37 -9.91 37.87
C ALA A 174 -16.87 -11.12 38.68
N THR A 175 -16.40 -12.31 38.32
CA THR A 175 -16.60 -13.49 39.16
C THR A 175 -15.99 -13.24 40.54
N LYS A 176 -16.63 -13.76 41.60
CA LYS A 176 -16.04 -13.78 42.95
C LYS A 176 -14.82 -14.70 42.93
N SER A 177 -13.71 -14.20 42.38
CA SER A 177 -12.45 -14.93 42.36
C SER A 177 -11.86 -14.93 43.77
N ASP A 178 -11.19 -16.02 44.12
CA ASP A 178 -10.66 -16.33 45.45
C ASP A 178 -9.99 -15.12 46.12
N ALA A 179 -10.05 -15.08 47.46
CA ALA A 179 -9.51 -14.00 48.30
C ALA A 179 -8.02 -13.65 48.08
N THR A 180 -7.31 -14.44 47.27
CA THR A 180 -5.93 -14.24 46.81
C THR A 180 -5.79 -13.27 45.61
N ASN A 181 -6.88 -12.97 44.88
CA ASN A 181 -6.89 -11.99 43.79
C ASN A 181 -7.21 -10.58 44.30
N LYS A 182 -6.45 -10.11 45.30
CA LYS A 182 -6.40 -8.67 45.59
C LYS A 182 -5.75 -8.00 44.39
N MET A 183 -6.40 -6.97 43.86
CA MET A 183 -5.77 -6.16 42.82
C MET A 183 -4.47 -5.60 43.42
N PRO A 184 -3.31 -5.86 42.81
CA PRO A 184 -2.07 -5.37 43.37
C PRO A 184 -2.09 -3.85 43.46
N GLN A 185 -1.23 -3.26 44.30
CA GLN A 185 -1.11 -1.81 44.33
C GLN A 185 -0.54 -1.32 43.00
N CYS A 186 -1.39 -0.75 42.17
CA CYS A 186 -1.01 -0.06 40.94
C CYS A 186 -0.39 1.29 41.34
N GLY A 187 0.84 1.25 41.87
CA GLY A 187 1.53 2.41 42.44
C GLY A 187 2.53 3.09 41.51
N GLY A 188 2.84 2.45 40.38
CA GLY A 188 3.66 3.05 39.32
C GLY A 188 2.76 3.65 38.24
N ASN A 189 3.21 4.73 37.63
CA ASN A 189 2.73 5.17 36.33
C ASN A 189 3.80 4.82 35.28
N TYR A 190 3.38 4.42 34.09
CA TYR A 190 4.23 4.41 32.90
C TYR A 190 3.65 5.38 31.86
N THR A 191 4.53 5.96 31.07
CA THR A 191 4.11 6.83 29.98
C THR A 191 4.10 6.01 28.70
N VAL A 192 2.93 5.91 28.07
CA VAL A 192 2.84 5.49 26.68
C VAL A 192 3.06 6.73 25.83
N ILE A 193 4.17 6.75 25.10
CA ILE A 193 4.46 7.79 24.11
C ILE A 193 3.92 7.28 22.78
N ILE A 194 3.05 8.03 22.12
CA ILE A 194 2.54 7.70 20.80
C ILE A 194 3.19 8.63 19.79
N ASP A 195 4.12 8.09 19.01
CA ASP A 195 4.70 8.73 17.84
C ASP A 195 3.85 8.38 16.62
N GLN A 196 2.90 9.25 16.31
CA GLN A 196 1.99 9.07 15.19
C GLN A 196 2.49 9.83 13.97
N THR A 197 2.95 9.11 12.96
CA THR A 197 3.34 9.63 11.66
C THR A 197 2.19 9.47 10.67
N ILE A 198 1.60 10.58 10.27
CA ILE A 198 0.48 10.64 9.34
C ILE A 198 0.97 11.14 8.00
N SER A 199 0.92 10.31 6.97
CA SER A 199 1.19 10.72 5.60
C SER A 199 -0.14 10.98 4.90
N ARG A 200 -0.30 12.18 4.35
CA ARG A 200 -1.52 12.58 3.63
C ARG A 200 -1.26 12.61 2.14
N TYR A 201 -2.21 12.07 1.41
CA TYR A 201 -2.21 11.99 -0.04
C TYR A 201 -3.51 12.58 -0.56
N ASP A 202 -3.45 13.42 -1.58
CA ASP A 202 -4.61 13.79 -2.37
C ASP A 202 -4.76 12.75 -3.47
N VAL A 203 -5.86 12.01 -3.44
CA VAL A 203 -6.20 11.00 -4.44
C VAL A 203 -7.18 11.60 -5.41
N TRP A 204 -6.78 11.68 -6.66
CA TRP A 204 -7.63 12.12 -7.73
C TRP A 204 -8.26 10.88 -8.35
N THR A 205 -9.58 10.82 -8.32
CA THR A 205 -10.36 9.74 -8.93
C THR A 205 -11.20 10.27 -10.08
N VAL A 206 -11.38 9.42 -11.09
CA VAL A 206 -12.36 9.63 -12.16
C VAL A 206 -13.23 8.39 -12.25
N GLY A 207 -14.49 8.51 -11.81
CA GLY A 207 -15.31 7.34 -11.50
C GLY A 207 -14.67 6.52 -10.38
N ASP A 208 -14.60 5.19 -10.57
CA ASP A 208 -13.98 4.27 -9.61
C ASP A 208 -12.46 4.09 -9.82
N ARG A 209 -11.84 4.86 -10.74
CA ARG A 209 -10.41 4.73 -11.08
C ARG A 209 -9.60 5.86 -10.45
N ILE A 210 -8.51 5.50 -9.77
CA ILE A 210 -7.50 6.44 -9.26
C ILE A 210 -6.60 6.87 -10.42
N VAL A 211 -6.40 8.16 -10.61
CA VAL A 211 -5.64 8.74 -11.74
C VAL A 211 -4.38 9.49 -11.29
N ALA A 212 -4.35 9.97 -10.05
CA ALA A 212 -3.15 10.55 -9.44
C ALA A 212 -3.22 10.42 -7.93
N ILE A 213 -2.06 10.20 -7.30
CA ILE A 213 -1.90 10.25 -5.85
C ILE A 213 -0.78 11.25 -5.58
N ASN A 214 -1.16 12.45 -5.15
CA ASN A 214 -0.20 13.50 -4.82
C ASN A 214 0.09 13.42 -3.33
N TYR A 215 1.35 13.19 -2.97
CA TYR A 215 1.77 13.31 -1.58
C TYR A 215 1.66 14.77 -1.14
N VAL A 216 0.80 15.02 -0.15
CA VAL A 216 0.55 16.36 0.40
C VAL A 216 1.57 16.70 1.46
N GLY A 217 1.94 15.72 2.28
CA GLY A 217 2.90 15.90 3.35
C GLY A 217 2.75 14.86 4.46
N THR A 218 3.73 14.83 5.34
CA THR A 218 3.72 14.00 6.54
C THR A 218 3.73 14.90 7.77
N THR A 219 2.93 14.54 8.76
CA THR A 219 2.92 15.17 10.07
C THR A 219 3.22 14.09 11.10
N THR A 220 4.23 14.32 11.94
CA THR A 220 4.50 13.46 13.09
C THR A 220 4.02 14.18 14.34
N THR A 221 3.07 13.57 15.04
CA THR A 221 2.56 14.06 16.32
C THR A 221 3.01 13.10 17.40
N ARG A 222 3.65 13.64 18.44
CA ARG A 222 3.97 12.90 19.66
C ARG A 222 2.94 13.23 20.72
N THR A 223 2.17 12.24 21.16
CA THR A 223 1.31 12.37 22.35
C THR A 223 1.84 11.48 23.47
N SER A 224 1.56 11.83 24.72
CA SER A 224 1.97 11.02 25.86
C SER A 224 0.77 10.82 26.77
N SER A 225 0.44 9.57 27.04
CA SER A 225 -0.59 9.17 27.99
C SER A 225 0.08 8.55 29.20
N ILE A 226 -0.21 9.09 30.38
CA ILE A 226 0.22 8.48 31.63
C ILE A 226 -0.78 7.38 31.95
N MET A 227 -0.34 6.14 31.86
CA MET A 227 -1.12 4.96 32.22
C MET A 227 -0.55 4.37 33.52
N PRO A 228 -1.37 3.90 34.46
CA PRO A 228 -0.85 3.23 35.63
C PRO A 228 -0.32 1.87 35.24
N PHE A 229 0.78 1.52 35.88
CA PHE A 229 1.50 0.29 35.64
C PHE A 229 0.54 -0.91 35.83
N PRO A 230 0.54 -1.86 34.89
CA PRO A 230 -0.16 -3.13 35.06
C PRO A 230 0.26 -3.70 36.40
N CYS A 231 -0.71 -4.01 37.27
CA CYS A 231 -0.41 -4.14 38.70
C CYS A 231 0.53 -5.35 39.02
N ASP A 232 0.97 -6.11 38.02
CA ASP A 232 1.88 -7.26 38.11
C ASP A 232 3.28 -7.10 37.46
N GLY A 233 3.65 -5.97 36.84
CA GLY A 233 4.97 -5.87 36.19
C GLY A 233 5.98 -4.92 36.88
N SER A 234 7.22 -4.92 36.38
CA SER A 234 8.36 -4.20 36.97
C SER A 234 8.52 -2.77 36.46
N ASN A 235 8.66 -1.83 37.40
CA ASN A 235 8.79 -0.38 37.19
C ASN A 235 9.94 0.01 36.22
N ASN A 236 9.68 1.03 35.38
CA ASN A 236 10.59 1.70 34.42
C ASN A 236 10.65 1.14 33.01
N LYS A 237 9.54 1.24 32.25
CA LYS A 237 9.61 1.25 30.79
C LYS A 237 8.76 2.39 30.23
N GLU A 238 9.38 3.23 29.41
CA GLU A 238 8.66 4.05 28.44
C GLU A 238 8.36 3.13 27.25
N ASP A 239 7.10 3.02 26.87
CA ASP A 239 6.71 2.34 25.63
C ASP A 239 6.47 3.40 24.56
N ILE A 240 7.11 3.24 23.40
CA ILE A 240 6.90 4.12 22.25
C ILE A 240 6.02 3.39 21.25
N LEU A 241 4.78 3.85 21.13
CA LEU A 241 3.84 3.46 20.09
C LEU A 241 4.16 4.23 18.80
N ASN A 242 4.82 3.57 17.86
CA ASN A 242 5.01 4.09 16.51
C ASN A 242 3.78 3.78 15.65
N GLN A 243 2.87 4.75 15.48
CA GLN A 243 1.74 4.60 14.55
C GLN A 243 2.06 5.25 13.22
N ARG A 244 1.93 4.52 12.12
CA ARG A 244 1.96 5.10 10.78
C ARG A 244 0.59 5.00 10.15
N LEU A 245 0.01 6.15 9.81
CA LEU A 245 -1.26 6.24 9.10
C LEU A 245 -1.03 6.87 7.74
N GLU A 246 -1.78 6.40 6.75
CA GLU A 246 -1.82 6.96 5.41
C GLU A 246 -3.25 7.35 5.09
N PHE A 247 -3.50 8.65 4.93
CA PHE A 247 -4.83 9.16 4.58
C PHE A 247 -4.87 9.57 3.12
N TYR A 248 -5.88 9.05 2.45
CA TYR A 248 -6.15 9.27 1.05
C TYR A 248 -7.38 10.18 0.92
N ASN A 249 -7.15 11.45 0.59
CA ASN A 249 -8.18 12.45 0.41
C ASN A 249 -8.69 12.42 -1.03
N TYR A 250 -9.79 11.72 -1.25
CA TYR A 250 -10.38 11.57 -2.58
C TYR A 250 -11.00 12.88 -3.06
N LYS A 251 -10.34 13.54 -4.00
CA LYS A 251 -10.84 14.71 -4.71
C LYS A 251 -11.78 14.24 -5.82
N ASN A 252 -13.06 14.12 -5.48
CA ASN A 252 -14.10 13.98 -6.50
C ASN A 252 -14.24 15.31 -7.23
N GLY A 253 -13.86 15.33 -8.50
CA GLY A 253 -14.04 16.50 -9.37
C GLY A 253 -15.50 16.89 -9.45
N SER A 254 -15.89 17.91 -8.68
CA SER A 254 -17.20 18.56 -8.85
C SER A 254 -17.22 19.25 -10.22
N GLY A 255 -17.97 18.68 -11.16
CA GLY A 255 -18.64 19.45 -12.21
C GLY A 255 -17.81 19.97 -13.39
N GLY A 256 -16.73 19.30 -13.79
CA GLY A 256 -16.02 19.59 -15.04
C GLY A 256 -15.77 18.31 -15.82
N SER A 257 -16.54 18.10 -16.89
CA SER A 257 -16.38 16.99 -17.85
C SER A 257 -14.99 17.06 -18.52
N THR A 258 -13.98 16.56 -17.83
CA THR A 258 -12.69 16.19 -18.40
C THR A 258 -12.63 14.67 -18.34
N SER A 259 -12.58 14.06 -19.52
CA SER A 259 -12.44 12.61 -19.68
C SER A 259 -11.25 12.10 -18.88
N ALA A 260 -11.40 10.93 -18.25
CA ALA A 260 -10.32 10.24 -17.53
C ALA A 260 -9.06 10.16 -18.41
N PRO A 261 -7.85 10.39 -17.86
CA PRO A 261 -6.63 10.13 -18.60
C PRO A 261 -6.57 8.64 -18.99
N THR A 262 -6.30 8.38 -20.26
CA THR A 262 -6.11 7.02 -20.79
C THR A 262 -4.78 6.45 -20.29
N SER A 263 -4.58 5.13 -20.41
CA SER A 263 -3.27 4.49 -20.10
C SER A 263 -2.13 5.17 -20.86
N ALA A 264 -2.36 5.59 -22.11
CA ALA A 264 -1.44 6.39 -22.89
C ALA A 264 -1.06 7.73 -22.23
N GLN A 265 -2.01 8.42 -21.58
CA GLN A 265 -1.72 9.69 -20.88
C GLN A 265 -0.88 9.48 -19.61
N ILE A 266 -1.04 8.34 -18.91
CA ILE A 266 -0.21 8.01 -17.75
C ILE A 266 1.19 7.61 -18.20
N ALA A 267 1.29 6.80 -19.25
CA ALA A 267 2.56 6.36 -19.78
C ALA A 267 3.40 7.54 -20.31
N ALA A 268 2.78 8.52 -20.96
CA ALA A 268 3.42 9.77 -21.37
C ALA A 268 3.97 10.58 -20.17
N ALA A 269 3.22 10.62 -19.06
CA ALA A 269 3.67 11.31 -17.84
C ALA A 269 4.85 10.61 -17.15
N LEU A 270 4.90 9.27 -17.16
CA LEU A 270 6.05 8.50 -16.67
C LEU A 270 7.29 8.77 -17.51
N GLU A 271 7.11 8.83 -18.83
CA GLU A 271 8.18 9.11 -19.77
C GLU A 271 8.79 10.52 -19.59
N GLU A 272 7.96 11.50 -19.23
CA GLU A 272 8.42 12.86 -18.90
C GLU A 272 9.32 12.89 -17.65
N GLN A 273 9.11 11.96 -16.71
CA GLN A 273 9.85 11.89 -15.45
C GLN A 273 11.21 11.17 -15.56
N ILE A 274 11.59 10.69 -16.75
CA ILE A 274 12.89 10.06 -16.95
C ILE A 274 14.00 11.14 -16.92
N ASP A 275 14.80 11.14 -15.85
CA ASP A 275 15.95 12.03 -15.69
C ASP A 275 17.17 11.49 -16.44
N GLY A 276 17.38 12.02 -17.66
CA GLY A 276 18.58 11.80 -18.48
C GLY A 276 19.59 12.96 -18.41
N SER A 277 19.53 13.82 -17.38
CA SER A 277 20.36 15.04 -17.31
C SER A 277 21.87 14.78 -17.22
N GLN A 278 22.28 13.57 -16.81
CA GLN A 278 23.68 13.16 -16.66
C GLN A 278 24.20 12.32 -17.84
N LEU A 279 23.43 12.23 -18.93
CA LEU A 279 23.84 11.55 -20.15
C LEU A 279 24.71 12.47 -21.02
N ASP A 280 25.63 11.87 -21.76
CA ASP A 280 26.37 12.56 -22.82
C ASP A 280 25.43 12.95 -23.98
N PRO A 281 25.85 13.85 -24.89
CA PRO A 281 24.98 14.32 -25.97
C PRO A 281 24.42 13.20 -26.87
N CYS A 282 25.19 12.15 -27.16
CA CYS A 282 24.72 11.07 -28.03
C CYS A 282 23.67 10.21 -27.32
N THR A 283 23.98 9.76 -26.10
CA THR A 283 23.11 8.91 -25.29
C THR A 283 21.82 9.64 -24.92
N LYS A 284 21.91 10.95 -24.67
CA LYS A 284 20.74 11.81 -24.48
C LYS A 284 19.89 11.90 -25.75
N ALA A 285 20.51 12.08 -26.92
CA ALA A 285 19.79 12.10 -28.19
C ALA A 285 19.10 10.75 -28.49
N VAL A 286 19.73 9.63 -28.12
CA VAL A 286 19.11 8.29 -28.18
C VAL A 286 17.87 8.24 -27.30
N LEU A 287 17.98 8.63 -26.02
CA LEU A 287 16.85 8.64 -25.09
C LEU A 287 15.70 9.52 -25.60
N GLU A 288 15.98 10.76 -26.00
CA GLU A 288 14.95 11.66 -26.53
C GLU A 288 14.29 11.11 -27.79
N LYS A 289 15.04 10.41 -28.64
CA LYS A 289 14.45 9.78 -29.84
C LYS A 289 13.59 8.57 -29.49
N LEU A 290 13.95 7.79 -28.47
CA LEU A 290 13.12 6.70 -27.95
C LEU A 290 11.82 7.22 -27.30
N LYS A 291 11.88 8.36 -26.63
CA LYS A 291 10.72 9.08 -26.09
C LYS A 291 9.75 9.56 -27.18
N ASN A 292 10.27 9.92 -28.35
CA ASN A 292 9.48 10.50 -29.44
C ASN A 292 9.10 9.48 -30.55
N LEU A 293 9.11 8.17 -30.29
CA LEU A 293 8.59 7.20 -31.25
C LEU A 293 7.06 7.32 -31.34
N THR A 294 6.47 6.88 -32.45
CA THR A 294 5.05 7.06 -32.75
C THR A 294 4.16 5.89 -32.35
N GLN A 295 4.69 4.66 -32.27
CA GLN A 295 3.92 3.46 -31.88
C GLN A 295 4.53 2.65 -30.74
N ASN A 296 5.84 2.75 -30.54
CA ASN A 296 6.56 2.00 -29.51
C ASN A 296 7.53 2.90 -28.75
N ASP A 297 7.12 4.13 -28.44
CA ASP A 297 7.84 4.98 -27.50
C ASP A 297 7.87 4.34 -26.12
N ILE A 298 8.68 4.92 -25.23
CA ILE A 298 8.85 4.41 -23.88
C ILE A 298 7.50 4.39 -23.14
N ALA A 299 6.61 5.34 -23.42
CA ALA A 299 5.23 5.33 -22.96
C ALA A 299 4.43 4.11 -23.46
N ASN A 300 4.38 3.85 -24.77
CA ASN A 300 3.66 2.69 -25.33
C ASN A 300 4.28 1.36 -24.87
N ILE A 301 5.60 1.34 -24.67
CA ILE A 301 6.35 0.25 -24.02
C ILE A 301 5.76 0.04 -22.62
N PHE A 302 5.70 1.06 -21.75
CA PHE A 302 5.05 0.95 -20.43
C PHE A 302 3.56 0.59 -20.47
N GLU A 303 2.78 1.13 -21.41
CA GLU A 303 1.36 0.81 -21.57
C GLU A 303 1.16 -0.67 -21.91
N LYS A 304 1.96 -1.21 -22.83
CA LYS A 304 1.96 -2.64 -23.19
C LYS A 304 2.43 -3.53 -22.05
N PHE A 305 3.17 -2.99 -21.09
CA PHE A 305 3.74 -3.74 -19.97
C PHE A 305 2.92 -3.67 -18.68
N GLY A 306 1.89 -2.82 -18.65
CA GLY A 306 1.05 -2.55 -17.49
C GLY A 306 1.49 -1.30 -16.76
N VAL A 307 0.58 -0.37 -16.50
CA VAL A 307 0.89 0.86 -15.76
C VAL A 307 0.66 0.60 -14.26
N PRO A 308 1.61 0.93 -13.37
CA PRO A 308 1.44 0.81 -11.92
C PRO A 308 0.17 1.50 -11.44
N ILE A 309 -0.64 0.82 -10.62
CA ILE A 309 -1.98 1.30 -10.21
C ILE A 309 -1.89 2.52 -9.29
N ASN A 310 -0.72 2.75 -8.66
CA ASN A 310 -0.45 3.87 -7.77
C ASN A 310 0.56 4.90 -8.30
N GLY A 311 0.93 4.79 -9.59
CA GLY A 311 1.07 5.95 -10.47
C GLY A 311 2.17 6.98 -10.22
N THR A 312 3.39 6.60 -9.84
CA THR A 312 4.63 7.30 -10.28
C THR A 312 5.85 6.53 -9.80
N TYR A 313 6.78 6.25 -10.71
CA TYR A 313 8.14 5.92 -10.34
C TYR A 313 9.12 6.84 -11.06
N THR A 314 10.17 7.25 -10.37
CA THR A 314 11.22 8.04 -10.97
C THR A 314 12.27 7.12 -11.55
N LEU A 315 12.65 7.39 -12.80
CA LEU A 315 13.71 6.67 -13.47
C LEU A 315 14.83 7.65 -13.76
N LYS A 316 16.00 7.39 -13.20
CA LYS A 316 17.20 8.16 -13.51
C LYS A 316 18.14 7.32 -14.36
N ILE A 317 18.66 7.89 -15.46
CA ILE A 317 19.63 7.25 -16.32
C ILE A 317 20.93 8.04 -16.28
N VAL A 318 22.02 7.38 -15.90
CA VAL A 318 23.34 8.01 -15.75
C VAL A 318 24.41 7.21 -16.49
N ILE A 319 25.52 7.87 -16.80
CA ILE A 319 26.75 7.22 -17.26
C ILE A 319 27.66 6.99 -16.05
N GLY A 320 28.19 5.79 -15.90
CA GLY A 320 29.05 5.48 -14.75
C GLY A 320 29.59 4.06 -14.71
N THR A 321 29.90 3.59 -13.50
CA THR A 321 30.35 2.22 -13.23
C THR A 321 29.15 1.35 -12.86
N THR A 322 28.95 0.26 -13.60
CA THR A 322 27.91 -0.75 -13.33
C THR A 322 28.31 -1.63 -12.14
N SER A 323 27.34 -2.32 -11.51
CA SER A 323 27.59 -3.24 -10.40
C SER A 323 28.49 -4.42 -10.76
N MET A 324 28.48 -4.84 -12.03
CA MET A 324 29.37 -5.85 -12.57
C MET A 324 30.26 -5.23 -13.65
N THR A 325 31.58 -5.34 -13.51
CA THR A 325 32.55 -4.72 -14.44
C THR A 325 32.42 -5.15 -15.90
N VAL A 326 31.76 -6.28 -16.16
CA VAL A 326 31.53 -6.82 -17.51
C VAL A 326 30.16 -6.44 -18.09
N ALA A 327 29.27 -5.85 -17.29
CA ALA A 327 27.94 -5.45 -17.73
C ALA A 327 27.99 -4.13 -18.51
N LEU A 328 27.24 -4.06 -19.61
CA LEU A 328 27.15 -2.87 -20.45
C LEU A 328 26.25 -1.79 -19.83
N ALA A 329 25.26 -2.21 -19.05
CA ALA A 329 24.46 -1.38 -18.18
C ALA A 329 23.92 -2.24 -17.03
N ASP A 330 23.36 -1.59 -16.00
CA ASP A 330 22.57 -2.26 -14.98
C ASP A 330 21.44 -1.35 -14.45
N THR A 331 20.36 -2.00 -14.04
CA THR A 331 19.23 -1.35 -13.36
C THR A 331 19.18 -1.77 -11.91
N ARG A 332 19.04 -0.79 -11.01
CA ARG A 332 18.88 -1.06 -9.58
C ARG A 332 17.76 -0.24 -8.96
N ARG A 333 17.15 -0.83 -7.96
CA ARG A 333 16.21 -0.16 -7.05
C ARG A 333 16.98 0.66 -6.02
N VAL A 334 16.80 1.98 -6.05
CA VAL A 334 17.40 2.92 -5.07
C VAL A 334 16.53 3.00 -3.82
N SER A 335 15.23 3.13 -4.01
CA SER A 335 14.21 3.03 -2.98
C SER A 335 12.88 2.61 -3.62
N LYS A 336 11.81 2.53 -2.83
CA LYS A 336 10.45 2.35 -3.37
C LYS A 336 10.20 3.35 -4.50
N ASN A 337 9.76 2.84 -5.65
CA ASN A 337 9.39 3.62 -6.84
C ASN A 337 10.50 4.55 -7.37
N ASN A 338 11.77 4.31 -7.03
CA ASN A 338 12.90 5.10 -7.51
C ASN A 338 13.99 4.16 -8.04
N TYR A 339 14.22 4.21 -9.34
CA TYR A 339 15.11 3.31 -10.06
C TYR A 339 16.25 4.08 -10.73
N LEU A 340 17.41 3.45 -10.77
CA LEU A 340 18.60 4.00 -11.40
C LEU A 340 19.13 3.01 -12.42
N ILE A 341 19.22 3.48 -13.66
CA ILE A 341 19.93 2.81 -14.76
C ILE A 341 21.31 3.44 -14.85
N THR A 342 22.36 2.62 -14.83
CA THR A 342 23.73 3.06 -15.08
C THR A 342 24.21 2.43 -16.37
N ILE A 343 24.59 3.24 -17.36
CA ILE A 343 25.23 2.76 -18.59
C ILE A 343 26.74 2.84 -18.39
N SER A 344 27.45 1.77 -18.74
CA SER A 344 28.89 1.63 -18.56
C SER A 344 29.64 2.71 -19.36
N GLU A 345 30.35 3.59 -18.65
CA GLU A 345 31.16 4.63 -19.26
C GLU A 345 32.27 4.05 -20.18
N PRO A 346 33.01 2.99 -19.78
CA PRO A 346 33.97 2.32 -20.67
C PRO A 346 33.33 1.75 -21.94
N TYR A 347 32.08 1.30 -21.89
CA TYR A 347 31.37 0.83 -23.07
C TYR A 347 31.07 1.99 -24.03
N LEU A 348 30.51 3.09 -23.54
CA LEU A 348 30.16 4.25 -24.38
C LEU A 348 31.38 4.95 -24.99
N LYS A 349 32.49 5.03 -24.24
CA LYS A 349 33.72 5.69 -24.71
C LYS A 349 34.62 4.78 -25.54
N GLY A 350 34.33 3.48 -25.57
CA GLY A 350 35.24 2.46 -26.07
C GLY A 350 36.28 2.05 -25.02
N THR A 351 36.80 0.83 -25.19
CA THR A 351 37.85 0.26 -24.33
C THR A 351 39.19 0.25 -25.05
N GLU A 352 40.28 -0.11 -24.37
CA GLU A 352 41.59 -0.31 -25.01
C GLU A 352 41.52 -1.33 -26.18
N ASN A 353 40.61 -2.30 -26.10
CA ASN A 353 40.40 -3.36 -27.10
C ASN A 353 39.34 -3.02 -28.16
N ASN A 354 38.62 -1.91 -27.99
CA ASN A 354 37.69 -1.37 -28.98
C ASN A 354 37.56 0.14 -28.78
N GLN A 355 38.38 0.90 -29.49
CA GLN A 355 38.44 2.37 -29.37
C GLN A 355 37.25 3.10 -30.01
N ARG A 356 36.31 2.36 -30.61
CA ARG A 356 35.15 2.95 -31.26
C ARG A 356 33.94 2.87 -30.33
N PRO A 357 33.26 4.00 -30.09
CA PRO A 357 31.96 4.01 -29.44
C PRO A 357 30.97 3.10 -30.17
N PRO A 358 30.00 2.52 -29.45
CA PRO A 358 28.90 1.79 -30.05
C PRO A 358 28.05 2.72 -30.92
N THR A 359 27.21 2.13 -31.76
CA THR A 359 26.22 2.90 -32.52
C THR A 359 25.07 3.38 -31.63
N ASP A 360 24.35 4.41 -32.09
CA ASP A 360 23.11 4.89 -31.46
C ASP A 360 22.06 3.77 -31.29
N LEU A 361 22.02 2.82 -32.22
CA LEU A 361 21.11 1.68 -32.20
C LEU A 361 21.50 0.62 -31.15
N ALA A 362 22.80 0.38 -30.94
CA ALA A 362 23.27 -0.49 -29.85
C ALA A 362 22.94 0.11 -28.47
N ILE A 363 23.10 1.42 -28.32
CA ILE A 363 22.73 2.15 -27.10
C ILE A 363 21.22 2.08 -26.89
N ALA A 364 20.42 2.30 -27.95
CA ALA A 364 18.96 2.20 -27.87
C ALA A 364 18.50 0.84 -27.36
N ALA A 365 19.11 -0.25 -27.85
CA ALA A 365 18.78 -1.61 -27.42
C ALA A 365 19.04 -1.83 -25.92
N ILE A 366 20.16 -1.29 -25.40
CA ILE A 366 20.47 -1.34 -23.97
C ILE A 366 19.46 -0.51 -23.17
N VAL A 367 19.19 0.72 -23.58
CA VAL A 367 18.27 1.61 -22.85
C VAL A 367 16.88 0.98 -22.74
N ILE A 368 16.35 0.41 -23.82
CA ILE A 368 15.05 -0.29 -23.79
C ILE A 368 15.09 -1.49 -22.83
N HIS A 369 16.15 -2.30 -22.88
CA HIS A 369 16.33 -3.46 -21.99
C HIS A 369 16.31 -3.07 -20.51
N GLU A 370 17.08 -2.03 -20.14
CA GLU A 370 17.16 -1.55 -18.76
C GLU A 370 15.85 -0.89 -18.29
N ILE A 371 15.12 -0.22 -19.19
CA ILE A 371 13.78 0.30 -18.89
C ILE A 371 12.80 -0.83 -18.55
N ILE A 372 12.90 -1.99 -19.21
CA ILE A 372 12.08 -3.16 -18.88
C ILE A 372 12.45 -3.71 -17.49
N HIS A 373 13.73 -3.72 -17.11
CA HIS A 373 14.12 -4.07 -15.73
C HIS A 373 13.53 -3.10 -14.70
N ALA A 374 13.57 -1.79 -14.97
CA ALA A 374 12.95 -0.79 -14.10
C ALA A 374 11.44 -1.01 -13.96
N HIS A 375 10.78 -1.38 -15.06
CA HIS A 375 9.38 -1.76 -15.06
C HIS A 375 9.09 -2.98 -14.17
N PHE A 376 9.91 -4.03 -14.24
CA PHE A 376 9.75 -5.18 -13.33
C PHE A 376 9.92 -4.80 -11.86
N PHE A 377 10.82 -3.88 -11.52
CA PHE A 377 10.93 -3.36 -10.16
C PHE A 377 9.72 -2.52 -9.74
N ALA A 378 9.12 -1.76 -10.67
CA ALA A 378 7.88 -1.02 -10.43
C ALA A 378 6.71 -1.94 -10.07
N LEU A 379 6.52 -3.01 -10.84
CA LEU A 379 5.50 -4.02 -10.55
C LEU A 379 5.71 -4.68 -9.18
N TYR A 380 6.97 -4.98 -8.83
CA TYR A 380 7.32 -5.52 -7.52
C TYR A 380 6.96 -4.58 -6.38
N ASP A 381 7.31 -3.30 -6.50
CA ASP A 381 6.97 -2.30 -5.48
C ASP A 381 5.45 -2.15 -5.33
N ASP A 382 4.69 -2.22 -6.43
CA ASP A 382 3.23 -2.13 -6.39
C ASP A 382 2.60 -3.29 -5.62
N PHE A 383 3.06 -4.52 -5.83
CA PHE A 383 2.56 -5.70 -5.12
C PHE A 383 2.93 -5.69 -3.64
N HIS A 384 4.22 -5.51 -3.33
CA HIS A 384 4.72 -5.63 -1.95
C HIS A 384 4.08 -4.60 -1.01
N ASN A 385 3.78 -3.40 -1.54
CA ASN A 385 3.28 -2.31 -0.71
C ASN A 385 1.74 -2.23 -0.65
N ASN A 386 1.03 -2.73 -1.67
CA ASN A 386 -0.41 -2.52 -1.77
C ASN A 386 -1.21 -3.84 -1.72
N GLY A 387 -0.54 -4.99 -1.56
CA GLY A 387 -1.17 -6.30 -1.57
C GLY A 387 -1.86 -6.65 -2.89
N ASN A 388 -1.54 -5.91 -3.95
CA ASN A 388 -2.23 -5.99 -5.22
C ASN A 388 -1.71 -7.16 -6.06
N ILE A 389 -2.39 -8.30 -5.93
CA ILE A 389 -2.07 -9.56 -6.61
C ILE A 389 -2.14 -9.40 -8.15
N CYS A 390 -2.95 -8.45 -8.65
CA CYS A 390 -3.13 -8.22 -10.08
C CYS A 390 -1.90 -7.68 -10.81
N ALA A 391 -0.91 -7.12 -10.11
CA ALA A 391 0.37 -6.73 -10.71
C ALA A 391 1.11 -7.91 -11.37
N TYR A 392 0.70 -9.14 -11.04
CA TYR A 392 1.34 -10.38 -11.43
C TYR A 392 0.42 -11.38 -12.15
N ASP A 393 -0.86 -11.06 -12.39
CA ASP A 393 -1.83 -11.99 -13.02
C ASP A 393 -1.44 -12.42 -14.45
N ASN A 394 -0.40 -11.82 -15.05
CA ASN A 394 0.18 -12.19 -16.36
C ASN A 394 1.65 -12.68 -16.28
N TYR A 395 2.19 -12.90 -15.08
CA TYR A 395 3.63 -13.07 -14.83
C TYR A 395 3.91 -14.20 -13.83
N ASP A 396 3.25 -15.35 -14.00
CA ASP A 396 3.29 -16.51 -13.10
C ASP A 396 4.71 -16.89 -12.63
N CYS A 397 5.70 -16.84 -13.52
CA CYS A 397 7.09 -17.17 -13.18
C CYS A 397 7.72 -16.16 -12.22
N LEU A 398 7.50 -14.86 -12.45
CA LEU A 398 8.04 -13.79 -11.62
C LEU A 398 7.33 -13.75 -10.25
N PHE A 399 6.02 -14.01 -10.25
CA PHE A 399 5.19 -14.12 -9.05
C PHE A 399 5.61 -15.28 -8.13
N MET A 400 5.73 -16.49 -8.69
CA MET A 400 6.09 -17.68 -7.90
C MET A 400 7.45 -17.52 -7.22
N GLU A 401 8.43 -16.96 -7.92
CA GLU A 401 9.77 -16.72 -7.36
C GLU A 401 9.73 -15.69 -6.23
N TYR A 402 9.07 -14.54 -6.42
CA TYR A 402 8.96 -13.51 -5.38
C TYR A 402 8.12 -13.95 -4.16
N ALA A 403 7.07 -14.75 -4.36
CA ALA A 403 6.18 -15.22 -3.28
C ALA A 403 6.80 -16.34 -2.42
N SER A 404 7.78 -17.09 -2.95
CA SER A 404 8.35 -18.27 -2.29
C SER A 404 9.27 -17.99 -1.08
N LYS A 405 9.57 -16.71 -0.80
CA LYS A 405 10.45 -16.22 0.32
C LYS A 405 11.88 -16.78 0.36
N ASN A 406 12.29 -17.67 -0.54
CA ASN A 406 13.58 -18.33 -0.56
C ASN A 406 14.28 -18.13 -1.91
N PHE A 407 14.51 -16.88 -2.31
CA PHE A 407 15.34 -16.64 -3.49
C PHE A 407 16.81 -16.94 -3.17
N GLU A 408 17.16 -18.22 -3.26
CA GLU A 408 18.53 -18.75 -3.30
C GLU A 408 18.66 -19.58 -4.58
N GLY A 409 18.94 -18.93 -5.72
CA GLY A 409 18.98 -19.61 -7.01
C GLY A 409 19.56 -18.79 -8.16
N THR A 410 20.08 -19.49 -9.16
CA THR A 410 20.61 -18.98 -10.44
C THR A 410 19.52 -18.76 -11.50
N THR A 411 18.24 -18.88 -11.11
CA THR A 411 17.10 -18.66 -12.00
C THR A 411 16.98 -17.17 -12.30
N ASP A 412 16.83 -16.85 -13.58
CA ASP A 412 16.79 -15.49 -14.09
C ASP A 412 15.38 -15.18 -14.64
N PRO A 413 14.38 -15.02 -13.75
CA PRO A 413 12.98 -14.93 -14.14
C PRO A 413 12.69 -13.64 -14.91
N GLN A 414 13.41 -12.54 -14.63
CA GLN A 414 13.25 -11.28 -15.36
C GLN A 414 13.67 -11.43 -16.82
N HIS A 415 14.85 -12.01 -17.09
CA HIS A 415 15.27 -12.24 -18.47
C HIS A 415 14.44 -13.33 -19.17
N SER A 416 13.96 -14.34 -18.44
CA SER A 416 13.04 -15.34 -19.01
C SER A 416 11.74 -14.68 -19.46
N GLN A 417 11.16 -13.82 -18.62
CA GLN A 417 9.95 -13.07 -18.99
C GLN A 417 10.21 -12.11 -20.16
N MET A 418 11.35 -11.40 -20.14
CA MET A 418 11.76 -10.51 -21.22
C MET A 418 11.87 -11.27 -22.54
N PHE A 419 12.50 -12.45 -22.53
CA PHE A 419 12.66 -13.30 -23.69
C PHE A 419 11.32 -13.69 -24.31
N GLU A 420 10.37 -14.18 -23.50
CA GLU A 420 9.11 -14.73 -23.99
C GLU A 420 8.10 -13.65 -24.42
N ASN A 421 8.15 -12.44 -23.83
CA ASN A 421 7.07 -11.46 -23.99
C ASN A 421 7.51 -10.09 -24.51
N TYR A 422 8.81 -9.77 -24.49
CA TYR A 422 9.27 -8.41 -24.74
C TYR A 422 10.17 -8.28 -25.96
N ILE A 423 10.76 -9.36 -26.47
CA ILE A 423 11.66 -9.32 -27.62
C ILE A 423 11.01 -8.68 -28.85
N ASP A 424 9.77 -9.05 -29.17
CA ASP A 424 9.04 -8.47 -30.31
C ASP A 424 8.77 -6.97 -30.11
N VAL A 425 8.47 -6.54 -28.88
CA VAL A 425 8.25 -5.12 -28.54
C VAL A 425 9.54 -4.32 -28.68
N MET A 426 10.64 -4.84 -28.14
CA MET A 426 11.98 -4.25 -28.28
C MET A 426 12.38 -4.14 -29.75
N ALA A 427 12.16 -5.19 -30.54
CA ALA A 427 12.50 -5.21 -31.96
C ALA A 427 11.72 -4.17 -32.77
N ASN A 428 10.42 -4.02 -32.50
CA ASN A 428 9.57 -3.02 -33.14
C ASN A 428 10.01 -1.59 -32.80
N ALA A 429 10.33 -1.33 -31.52
CA ALA A 429 10.86 -0.04 -31.08
C ALA A 429 12.22 0.28 -31.73
N LEU A 430 13.11 -0.71 -31.84
CA LEU A 430 14.42 -0.55 -32.50
C LEU A 430 14.30 -0.26 -33.99
N GLN A 431 13.38 -0.93 -34.69
CA GLN A 431 13.12 -0.66 -36.10
C GLN A 431 12.59 0.76 -36.31
N GLU A 432 11.60 1.15 -35.51
CA GLU A 432 11.01 2.48 -35.57
C GLU A 432 12.05 3.56 -35.23
N PHE A 433 12.86 3.32 -34.20
CA PHE A 433 13.99 4.17 -33.87
C PHE A 433 14.91 4.35 -35.08
N GLN A 434 15.34 3.28 -35.73
CA GLN A 434 16.31 3.41 -36.82
C GLN A 434 15.71 4.06 -38.08
N THR A 435 14.50 3.67 -38.45
CA THR A 435 13.91 3.99 -39.75
C THR A 435 12.95 5.18 -39.71
N GLY A 436 12.44 5.54 -38.53
CA GLY A 436 11.31 6.45 -38.37
C GLY A 436 9.97 5.88 -38.84
N ILE A 437 9.92 4.59 -39.19
CA ILE A 437 8.73 3.92 -39.71
C ILE A 437 8.30 2.87 -38.68
N PRO A 438 7.12 3.00 -38.07
CA PRO A 438 6.62 2.00 -37.14
C PRO A 438 6.31 0.68 -37.83
N VAL A 439 6.56 -0.43 -37.15
CA VAL A 439 6.08 -1.75 -37.55
C VAL A 439 4.56 -1.79 -37.35
N SER A 440 3.80 -2.28 -38.33
CA SER A 440 2.34 -2.39 -38.17
C SER A 440 1.97 -3.27 -36.96
N ASN A 441 0.82 -3.01 -36.35
CA ASN A 441 0.35 -3.75 -35.16
C ASN A 441 0.24 -5.28 -35.33
N THR A 442 0.25 -5.79 -36.57
CA THR A 442 0.22 -7.22 -36.90
C THR A 442 1.51 -7.69 -37.60
N GLY A 443 2.45 -6.78 -37.83
CA GLY A 443 3.74 -7.04 -38.45
C GLY A 443 4.78 -7.48 -37.43
N LYS A 444 5.83 -8.12 -37.93
CA LYS A 444 7.05 -8.36 -37.17
C LYS A 444 8.13 -7.42 -37.69
N ALA A 445 8.99 -6.95 -36.78
CA ALA A 445 10.19 -6.22 -37.19
C ALA A 445 11.05 -7.07 -38.14
N ASP A 446 11.84 -6.40 -38.98
CA ASP A 446 12.89 -7.03 -39.77
C ASP A 446 13.79 -7.88 -38.85
N LEU A 447 14.19 -9.04 -39.36
CA LEU A 447 14.97 -10.03 -38.62
C LEU A 447 16.20 -9.41 -37.94
N PHE A 448 16.81 -8.41 -38.56
CA PHE A 448 17.94 -7.68 -37.99
C PHE A 448 17.61 -7.01 -36.63
N TYR A 449 16.47 -6.32 -36.51
CA TYR A 449 16.10 -5.65 -35.26
C TYR A 449 15.64 -6.66 -34.20
N HIS A 450 15.02 -7.76 -34.64
CA HIS A 450 14.68 -8.87 -33.77
C HIS A 450 15.95 -9.56 -33.22
N ASP A 451 16.95 -9.82 -34.07
CA ASP A 451 18.25 -10.33 -33.63
C ASP A 451 18.93 -9.36 -32.66
N LEU A 452 18.85 -8.04 -32.91
CA LEU A 452 19.43 -7.05 -32.00
C LEU A 452 18.71 -7.02 -30.64
N ALA A 453 17.38 -7.12 -30.62
CA ALA A 453 16.62 -7.27 -29.38
C ALA A 453 17.00 -8.55 -28.62
N LEU A 454 17.01 -9.71 -29.30
CA LEU A 454 17.46 -10.99 -28.75
C LEU A 454 18.88 -10.92 -28.18
N SER A 455 19.77 -10.18 -28.85
CA SER A 455 21.16 -10.10 -28.45
C SER A 455 21.37 -9.44 -27.09
N THR A 456 20.41 -8.63 -26.61
CA THR A 456 20.44 -8.09 -25.24
C THR A 456 20.36 -9.17 -24.18
N MET A 457 19.88 -10.37 -24.53
CA MET A 457 19.85 -11.55 -23.65
C MET A 457 21.18 -12.32 -23.65
N THR A 458 22.18 -11.91 -24.44
CA THR A 458 23.45 -12.64 -24.54
C THR A 458 24.15 -12.71 -23.19
N GLY A 459 24.43 -13.93 -22.73
CA GLY A 459 25.08 -14.19 -21.44
C GLY A 459 24.14 -14.70 -20.35
N THR A 460 22.83 -14.46 -20.50
CA THR A 460 21.78 -15.03 -19.64
C THR A 460 21.66 -16.54 -19.82
N GLN A 461 21.07 -17.22 -18.83
CA GLN A 461 20.82 -18.66 -18.93
C GLN A 461 19.78 -18.98 -20.02
N ILE A 462 18.68 -18.22 -20.09
CA ILE A 462 17.62 -18.41 -21.09
C ILE A 462 18.17 -18.33 -22.53
N PHE A 463 19.07 -17.40 -22.82
CA PHE A 463 19.70 -17.31 -24.13
C PHE A 463 20.63 -18.49 -24.43
N LYS A 464 21.41 -18.96 -23.44
CA LYS A 464 22.27 -20.14 -23.59
C LYS A 464 21.46 -21.40 -23.87
N ASP A 465 20.30 -21.54 -23.23
CA ASP A 465 19.41 -22.69 -23.42
C ASP A 465 18.69 -22.63 -24.77
N ARG A 466 18.19 -21.45 -25.15
CA ARG A 466 17.47 -21.23 -26.41
C ARG A 466 18.37 -21.13 -27.64
N TYR A 467 19.66 -20.86 -27.45
CA TYR A 467 20.67 -20.71 -28.51
C TYR A 467 22.03 -21.24 -28.02
N PRO A 468 22.24 -22.55 -27.83
CA PRO A 468 23.48 -23.11 -27.34
C PRO A 468 24.69 -22.84 -28.25
N LEU A 469 25.89 -22.83 -27.63
CA LEU A 469 27.19 -22.73 -28.32
C LEU A 469 27.63 -24.02 -29.04
N ASP A 470 26.79 -25.05 -29.05
CA ASP A 470 27.05 -26.32 -29.70
C ASP A 470 26.81 -26.21 -31.21
N TYR A 471 27.87 -26.41 -32.00
CA TYR A 471 27.83 -26.38 -33.47
C TYR A 471 26.83 -27.37 -34.09
N SER A 472 26.45 -28.41 -33.37
CA SER A 472 25.47 -29.39 -33.83
C SER A 472 24.02 -29.02 -33.48
N ALA A 473 23.82 -27.97 -32.68
CA ALA A 473 22.49 -27.55 -32.29
C ALA A 473 21.73 -26.89 -33.45
N PRO A 474 20.40 -27.12 -33.57
CA PRO A 474 19.61 -26.65 -34.71
C PRO A 474 19.53 -25.12 -34.85
N ASN A 475 19.81 -24.40 -33.76
CA ASN A 475 19.74 -22.94 -33.61
C ASN A 475 21.13 -22.29 -33.48
N TYR A 476 22.21 -23.04 -33.71
CA TYR A 476 23.58 -22.52 -33.66
C TYR A 476 23.80 -21.37 -34.66
N GLU A 477 23.27 -21.52 -35.88
CA GLU A 477 23.37 -20.48 -36.92
C GLU A 477 22.66 -19.19 -36.55
N GLU A 478 21.51 -19.30 -35.89
CA GLU A 478 20.77 -18.14 -35.37
C GLU A 478 21.57 -17.46 -34.26
N ARG A 479 22.14 -18.23 -33.32
CA ARG A 479 23.03 -17.70 -32.28
C ARG A 479 24.15 -16.86 -32.90
N ARG A 480 24.83 -17.41 -33.90
CA ARG A 480 25.96 -16.76 -34.58
C ARG A 480 25.53 -15.45 -35.22
N ARG A 481 24.42 -15.45 -35.96
CA ARG A 481 23.84 -14.24 -36.56
C ARG A 481 23.51 -13.17 -35.52
N ILE A 482 22.84 -13.55 -34.43
CA ILE A 482 22.47 -12.66 -33.31
C ILE A 482 23.71 -12.01 -32.68
N VAL A 483 24.71 -12.82 -32.34
CA VAL A 483 25.95 -12.34 -31.69
C VAL A 483 26.78 -11.47 -32.64
N ASN A 484 26.86 -11.81 -33.93
CA ASN A 484 27.61 -11.04 -34.90
C ASN A 484 26.93 -9.69 -35.23
N ASN A 485 25.60 -9.64 -35.35
CA ASN A 485 24.85 -8.39 -35.48
C ASN A 485 25.11 -7.47 -34.28
N ARG A 486 25.04 -8.02 -33.06
CA ARG A 486 25.34 -7.28 -31.83
C ARG A 486 26.77 -6.76 -31.79
N THR A 487 27.73 -7.62 -32.11
CA THR A 487 29.15 -7.26 -32.10
C THR A 487 29.45 -6.17 -33.13
N ALA A 488 28.82 -6.21 -34.30
CA ALA A 488 28.98 -5.19 -35.33
C ALA A 488 28.49 -3.81 -34.85
N GLU A 489 27.34 -3.77 -34.17
CA GLU A 489 26.75 -2.54 -33.61
C GLU A 489 27.52 -2.03 -32.38
N ASP A 490 27.90 -2.90 -31.44
CA ASP A 490 28.67 -2.55 -30.24
C ASP A 490 30.05 -1.99 -30.55
N LYS A 491 30.69 -2.54 -31.59
CA LYS A 491 32.03 -2.13 -32.00
C LYS A 491 32.03 -1.12 -33.14
N ASN A 492 30.87 -0.86 -33.73
CA ASN A 492 30.73 -0.01 -34.90
C ASN A 492 31.75 -0.38 -36.00
N ILE A 493 31.78 -1.68 -36.33
CA ILE A 493 32.63 -2.28 -37.37
C ILE A 493 31.87 -3.32 -38.17
N THR A 494 32.25 -3.52 -39.42
CA THR A 494 31.79 -4.68 -40.19
C THR A 494 32.48 -5.95 -39.69
N ILE A 495 31.70 -6.99 -39.38
CA ILE A 495 32.18 -8.33 -39.09
C ILE A 495 32.07 -9.16 -40.37
N ASP A 496 33.18 -9.71 -40.84
CA ASP A 496 33.22 -10.62 -41.99
C ASP A 496 33.21 -12.07 -41.48
N ASP A 497 32.10 -12.76 -41.70
CA ASP A 497 31.96 -14.19 -41.40
C ASP A 497 32.07 -14.97 -42.71
N ALA A 498 33.09 -15.83 -42.79
CA ALA A 498 33.41 -16.55 -44.02
C ALA A 498 32.26 -17.43 -44.54
N GLU A 499 31.32 -17.82 -43.67
CA GLU A 499 30.22 -18.72 -44.01
C GLU A 499 28.91 -17.96 -44.25
N ASN A 500 28.66 -16.89 -43.51
CA ASN A 500 27.38 -16.16 -43.53
C ASN A 500 27.45 -14.73 -44.12
N GLY A 501 28.64 -14.30 -44.56
CA GLY A 501 28.86 -13.00 -45.16
C GLY A 501 29.12 -11.89 -44.14
N LYS A 502 28.79 -10.65 -44.53
CA LYS A 502 29.15 -9.46 -43.76
C LYS A 502 28.01 -8.97 -42.89
N TYR A 503 28.29 -8.74 -41.61
CA TYR A 503 27.42 -8.06 -40.67
C TYR A 503 27.86 -6.61 -40.55
N ILE A 504 27.04 -5.69 -41.05
CA ILE A 504 27.35 -4.27 -41.14
C ILE A 504 26.49 -3.53 -40.10
N PRO A 505 27.07 -2.67 -39.25
CA PRO A 505 26.28 -1.86 -38.33
C PRO A 505 25.32 -0.98 -39.14
N LYS A 506 24.05 -0.99 -38.75
CA LYS A 506 23.01 -0.13 -39.32
C LYS A 506 22.87 1.16 -38.52
N GLY A 507 23.16 1.12 -37.22
CA GLY A 507 23.14 2.30 -36.37
C GLY A 507 24.15 3.37 -36.81
N LYS A 508 23.90 4.61 -36.43
CA LYS A 508 24.83 5.72 -36.66
C LYS A 508 25.90 5.73 -35.58
N SER A 509 27.10 6.15 -35.94
CA SER A 509 28.18 6.31 -34.98
C SER A 509 27.84 7.39 -33.95
N CYS A 510 27.99 7.06 -32.66
CA CYS A 510 28.06 8.07 -31.61
C CYS A 510 29.44 8.72 -31.57
N THR A 511 29.70 9.66 -32.48
CA THR A 511 30.87 10.55 -32.37
C THR A 511 30.46 11.81 -31.61
N ASN A 512 31.16 12.11 -30.52
CA ASN A 512 31.02 13.37 -29.78
C ASN A 512 31.29 14.60 -30.65
#